data_AF-A0A5R8M3N0-F1
#
_entry.id   AF-A0A5R8M3N0-F1
#
_cell.length_a   1.000
_cell.length_b   1.000
_cell.length_c   1.000
_cell.angle_alpha   90.00
_cell.angle_beta   90.00
_cell.angle_gamma   90.00
#
_symmetry.space_group_name_H-M   'P 1'
#
loop_
_entity.id
_entity.type
_entity.pdbx_description
1 polymer ?
#
loop_
_entity_poly.entity_id
_entity_poly.type
_entity_poly.pdbx_seq_one_letter_code
_entity_poly.pdbx_strand_id
1 'polypeptide(L)' 'MKILEGHLTATDKKVVKQMIANNMTEGGYRGTDYFITLENDVYSLKQVKMEWDCDFMRNKKIKRIYKSKFTA' A
#
# COMPACT_ATOMS: atom_id res chain seq x y z
N MET A 1 -13.44 6.35 -4.37
CA MET A 1 -12.00 6.08 -4.57
C MET A 1 -11.67 5.87 -6.03
N LYS A 2 -11.12 6.90 -6.66
CA LYS A 2 -10.65 6.87 -8.05
C LYS A 2 -9.13 6.81 -8.04
N ILE A 3 -8.55 5.78 -8.68
CA ILE A 3 -7.09 5.64 -8.79
C ILE A 3 -6.60 6.61 -9.87
N LEU A 4 -5.60 7.42 -9.53
CA LEU A 4 -4.90 8.32 -10.44
C LEU A 4 -3.61 7.69 -10.98
N GLU A 5 -2.89 6.95 -10.13
CA GLU A 5 -1.60 6.32 -10.45
C GLU A 5 -1.42 5.03 -9.65
N GLY A 6 -0.77 4.02 -10.24
CA GLY A 6 -0.49 2.73 -9.57
C GLY A 6 -1.65 1.72 -9.61
N HIS A 7 -1.54 0.69 -8.78
CA HIS A 7 -2.54 -0.38 -8.70
C HIS A 7 -2.84 -0.71 -7.25
N LEU A 8 -4.13 -0.63 -6.88
CA LEU A 8 -4.63 -1.07 -5.58
C LEU A 8 -5.54 -2.27 -5.77
N THR A 9 -5.20 -3.37 -5.09
CA THR A 9 -6.07 -4.54 -5.07
C THR A 9 -7.36 -4.24 -4.30
N ALA A 10 -8.38 -5.10 -4.44
CA ALA A 10 -9.62 -4.95 -3.68
C ALA A 10 -9.37 -4.97 -2.15
N THR A 11 -8.40 -5.75 -1.69
CA THR A 11 -7.99 -5.80 -0.28
C THR A 11 -7.34 -4.49 0.15
N ASP A 12 -6.39 -3.98 -0.63
CA ASP A 12 -5.72 -2.71 -0.33
C ASP A 12 -6.72 -1.57 -0.22
N LYS A 13 -7.68 -1.49 -1.15
CA LYS A 13 -8.75 -0.48 -1.10
C LYS A 13 -9.56 -0.54 0.19
N LYS A 14 -9.83 -1.73 0.73
CA LYS A 14 -10.55 -1.88 2.01
C LYS A 14 -9.73 -1.33 3.17
N VAL A 15 -8.46 -1.73 3.25
CA VAL A 15 -7.52 -1.25 4.29
C VAL A 15 -7.38 0.27 4.21
N VAL A 16 -7.09 0.80 3.02
CA VAL A 16 -6.93 2.23 2.78
C VAL A 16 -8.20 3.02 3.12
N LYS A 17 -9.39 2.52 2.74
CA LYS A 17 -10.66 3.16 3.12
C LYS A 17 -10.85 3.23 4.63
N GLN A 18 -10.53 2.15 5.35
CA GLN A 18 -10.62 2.12 6.80
C GLN A 18 -9.61 3.07 7.44
N MET A 19 -8.39 3.14 6.91
CA MET A 19 -7.39 4.10 7.37
C MET A 19 -7.85 5.54 7.18
N ILE A 20 -8.41 5.88 6.02
CA ILE A 20 -8.95 7.23 5.75
C ILE A 20 -10.11 7.53 6.70
N ALA A 21 -11.05 6.60 6.88
CA ALA A 21 -12.18 6.79 7.79
C ALA A 21 -11.75 7.03 9.25
N ASN A 22 -10.61 6.47 9.64
CA ASN A 22 -10.02 6.62 10.97
C ASN A 22 -8.94 7.71 11.05
N ASN A 23 -8.73 8.51 9.99
CA ASN A 23 -7.66 9.51 9.90
C ASN A 23 -6.24 8.96 10.22
N MET A 24 -5.96 7.73 9.80
CA MET A 24 -4.67 7.07 10.02
C MET A 24 -3.71 7.32 8.86
N THR A 25 -2.46 7.66 9.19
CA THR A 25 -1.37 7.86 8.22
C THR A 25 -0.54 6.60 7.98
N GLU A 26 -0.56 5.64 8.90
CA GLU A 26 0.16 4.37 8.78
C GLU A 26 -0.64 3.20 9.34
N GLY A 27 -0.39 1.99 8.83
CA GLY A 27 -1.06 0.77 9.25
C GLY A 27 -0.46 -0.47 8.59
N GLY A 28 -0.79 -1.66 9.10
CA GLY A 28 -0.26 -2.92 8.58
C GLY A 28 -1.35 -3.96 8.38
N TYR A 29 -1.29 -4.69 7.27
CA TYR A 29 -2.18 -5.82 7.01
C TYR A 29 -1.44 -6.96 6.30
N ARG A 30 -1.49 -8.16 6.89
CA ARG A 30 -0.94 -9.42 6.34
C ARG A 30 0.47 -9.29 5.73
N GLY A 31 1.38 -8.63 6.46
CA GLY A 31 2.78 -8.47 6.02
C GLY A 31 3.01 -7.39 4.97
N THR A 32 2.01 -6.52 4.75
CA THR A 32 2.14 -5.28 3.98
C THR A 32 1.94 -4.10 4.92
N ASP A 33 2.90 -3.19 4.95
CA ASP A 33 2.79 -1.90 5.65
C ASP A 33 2.28 -0.85 4.67
N TYR A 34 1.33 -0.03 5.10
CA TYR A 34 0.65 1.00 4.32
C TYR A 34 0.95 2.36 4.95
N PHE A 35 1.33 3.33 4.12
CA PHE A 35 1.57 4.71 4.52
C PHE A 35 0.80 5.64 3.59
N ILE A 36 -0.11 6.44 4.14
CA ILE A 36 -0.97 7.37 3.40
C ILE A 36 -0.61 8.81 3.78
N THR A 37 -0.40 9.63 2.77
CA THR A 37 -0.33 11.10 2.91
C THR A 37 -1.42 11.74 2.06
N LEU A 38 -1.92 12.89 2.48
CA LEU A 38 -2.92 13.69 1.78
C LEU A 38 -2.34 15.06 1.46
N GLU A 39 -2.29 15.40 0.17
CA GLU A 39 -1.86 16.72 -0.31
C GLU A 39 -2.83 17.17 -1.40
N ASN A 40 -3.38 18.38 -1.28
CA ASN A 40 -4.28 18.99 -2.27
C ASN A 40 -5.42 18.04 -2.74
N ASP A 41 -6.14 17.43 -1.78
CA ASP A 41 -7.22 16.46 -2.02
C ASP A 41 -6.82 15.17 -2.76
N VAL A 42 -5.51 14.93 -2.93
CA VAL A 42 -4.95 13.73 -3.53
C VAL A 42 -4.23 12.92 -2.46
N TYR A 43 -4.62 11.65 -2.31
CA TYR A 43 -3.94 10.71 -1.44
C TYR A 43 -2.78 10.05 -2.19
N SER A 44 -1.62 10.02 -1.55
CA SER A 44 -0.47 9.21 -1.95
C SER A 44 -0.33 8.04 -0.98
N LEU A 45 -0.29 6.82 -1.52
CA LEU A 45 -0.08 5.59 -0.75
C LEU A 45 1.27 4.98 -1.11
N LYS A 46 2.02 4.61 -0.08
CA LYS A 46 3.20 3.74 -0.17
C LYS A 46 2.89 2.43 0.54
N GLN A 47 3.05 1.32 -0.16
CA GLN A 47 2.91 -0.03 0.39
C GLN A 47 4.29 -0.68 0.45
N VAL A 48 4.67 -1.24 1.59
CA VAL A 48 5.92 -1.98 1.76
C VAL A 48 5.55 -3.43 2.03
N LYS A 49 5.87 -4.32 1.09
CA LYS A 49 5.51 -5.74 1.17
C LYS A 49 6.78 -6.59 1.28
N MET A 50 6.80 -7.51 2.23
CA MET A 50 7.82 -8.57 2.25
C MET A 50 7.34 -9.74 1.40
N GLU A 51 8.01 -9.94 0.27
CA GLU A 51 7.78 -11.08 -0.60
C GLU A 51 8.95 -12.06 -0.48
N TRP A 52 8.67 -13.35 -0.63
CA TRP A 52 9.70 -14.37 -0.77
C TRP A 52 10.04 -14.45 -2.25
N ASP A 53 11.29 -14.15 -2.60
CA ASP A 53 11.75 -14.39 -3.96
C ASP A 53 12.41 -15.76 -4.03
N CYS A 54 11.94 -16.57 -4.97
CA CYS A 54 12.49 -17.89 -5.25
C CYS A 54 13.56 -17.73 -6.33
N ASP A 55 14.71 -17.18 -5.96
CA ASP A 55 15.88 -17.30 -6.81
C ASP A 55 16.47 -18.71 -6.60
N PHE A 56 16.77 -19.40 -7.69
CA PHE A 56 17.03 -20.85 -7.85
C PHE A 56 17.99 -21.50 -6.82
N MET A 57 18.71 -20.71 -6.01
CA MET A 57 19.63 -21.21 -4.99
C MET A 57 19.45 -20.69 -3.56
N ARG A 58 18.61 -19.68 -3.25
CA ARG A 58 18.39 -19.21 -1.85
C ARG A 58 17.04 -18.49 -1.68
N ASN A 59 16.19 -18.98 -0.78
CA ASN A 59 15.00 -18.27 -0.31
C ASN A 59 15.41 -16.96 0.39
N LYS A 60 15.31 -15.82 -0.30
CA LYS A 60 15.61 -14.50 0.28
C LYS A 60 14.31 -13.71 0.39
N LYS A 61 14.04 -13.17 1.59
CA LYS A 61 12.96 -12.19 1.78
C LYS A 61 13.38 -10.88 1.10
N ILE A 62 12.58 -10.42 0.16
CA ILE A 62 12.78 -9.15 -0.53
C ILE A 62 11.69 -8.17 -0.09
N LYS A 63 12.11 -6.95 0.26
CA LYS A 63 11.18 -5.85 0.51
C LYS A 63 10.86 -5.16 -0.82
N ARG A 64 9.60 -5.20 -1.23
CA ARG A 64 9.11 -4.45 -2.40
C ARG A 64 8.29 -3.27 -1.96
N ILE A 65 8.46 -2.15 -2.66
CA ILE A 65 7.77 -0.90 -2.37
C ILE A 65 6.89 -0.57 -3.57
N TYR A 66 5.59 -0.45 -3.32
CA TYR A 66 4.61 -0.01 -4.31
C TYR A 66 4.12 1.39 -3.94
N LYS A 67 3.89 2.22 -4.95
CA LYS A 67 3.36 3.57 -4.79
C LYS A 67 2.12 3.71 -5.64
N SER A 68 1.08 4.32 -5.07
CA SER A 68 -0.17 4.60 -5.76
C SER A 68 -0.68 5.99 -5.38
N LYS A 69 -1.44 6.64 -6.25
CA LYS A 69 -2.16 7.88 -5.97
C LYS A 69 -3.64 7.70 -6.26
N PHE A 70 -4.50 8.28 -5.44
CA PHE A 70 -5.95 8.19 -5.62
C PHE A 70 -6.67 9.36 -4.96
N THR A 71 -7.91 9.59 -5.35
CA THR A 71 -8.86 10.46 -4.63
C THR A 71 -9.88 9.59 -3.89
N ALA A 72 -10.42 10.07 -2.76
CA ALA A 72 -11.31 9.30 -1.87
C ALA A 72 -12.59 8.78 -2.55
#